data_AF-A0A2V5Q6E2-F1
#
_entry.id   AF-A0A2V5Q6E2-F1
#
_cell.length_a   1.000
_cell.length_b   1.000
_cell.length_c   1.000
_cell.angle_alpha   90.00
_cell.angle_beta   90.00
_cell.angle_gamma   90.00
#
_symmetry.space_group_name_H-M   'P 1'
#
loop_
_entity.id
_entity.type
_entity.pdbx_description
1 polymer ?
#
loop_
_entity_poly.entity_id
_entity_poly.type
_entity_poly.pdbx_seq_one_letter_code
_entity_poly.pdbx_strand_id
1 'polypeptide(L)'
;MKPQGGGSIKPPPDLRYRENWGPLSSDSPDGWAWSHVLSEQYRQFTGIFGGCWFAQMNQRPDGLNSIVDSFNAITGWNFSMDQALEAGYRSMILQSLFGTQRGWIADFDWKDVGPRFLEPIPDGKYQGFTIAQWLPDLVYEYYRLSGRHERTGRPFKDTLEKLALAEFMEWSQLD
;
A
#
# COMPACT_ATOMS: atom_id res chain seq x y z
N MET A 1 7.19 20.15 1.81
CA MET A 1 7.52 18.89 1.14
C MET A 1 6.35 18.49 0.25
N LYS A 2 6.59 18.08 -1.00
CA LYS A 2 5.59 17.26 -1.71
C LYS A 2 5.32 16.05 -0.81
N PRO A 3 4.08 15.55 -0.66
CA PRO A 3 3.84 14.29 0.02
C PRO A 3 4.56 13.20 -0.79
N GLN A 4 5.80 12.93 -0.41
CA GLN A 4 6.67 11.90 -0.99
C GLN A 4 6.51 10.58 -0.22
N GLY A 5 5.72 10.59 0.86
CA GLY A 5 5.15 9.38 1.44
C GLY A 5 4.09 8.84 0.50
N GLY A 6 4.42 7.78 -0.23
CA GLY A 6 3.54 6.64 -0.57
C GLY A 6 2.13 6.89 -1.11
N GLY A 7 1.26 7.50 -0.33
CA GLY A 7 -0.14 7.71 -0.64
C GLY A 7 -0.39 8.86 -1.61
N SER A 8 -1.58 8.84 -2.20
CA SER A 8 -2.10 9.95 -2.99
C SER A 8 -3.12 10.73 -2.18
N ILE A 9 -3.17 12.05 -2.36
CA ILE A 9 -4.22 12.89 -1.76
C ILE A 9 -5.59 12.66 -2.42
N LYS A 10 -5.63 12.04 -3.60
CA LYS A 10 -6.84 11.72 -4.38
C LYS A 10 -6.65 10.39 -5.12
N PRO A 11 -7.72 9.68 -5.47
CA PRO A 11 -7.63 8.47 -6.26
C PRO A 11 -6.89 8.69 -7.59
N PRO A 12 -6.09 7.71 -8.05
CA PRO A 12 -5.50 7.74 -9.39
C PRO A 12 -6.61 7.95 -10.43
N PRO A 13 -6.42 8.78 -11.48
CA PRO A 13 -7.42 9.03 -12.51
C PRO A 13 -8.06 7.75 -13.05
N ASP A 14 -7.24 6.74 -13.34
CA ASP A 14 -7.67 5.45 -13.87
C ASP A 14 -8.54 4.62 -12.92
N LEU A 15 -8.60 4.95 -11.62
CA LEU A 15 -9.38 4.22 -10.62
C LEU A 15 -10.56 5.02 -10.06
N ARG A 16 -10.77 6.28 -10.50
CA ARG A 16 -11.85 7.16 -9.99
C ARG A 16 -13.26 6.65 -10.24
N TYR A 17 -13.43 5.67 -11.13
CA TYR A 17 -14.73 5.04 -11.37
C TYR A 17 -15.20 4.16 -10.20
N ARG A 18 -14.30 3.76 -9.29
CA ARG A 18 -14.60 2.92 -8.11
C ARG A 18 -14.04 3.46 -6.80
N GLU A 19 -13.01 4.28 -6.85
CA GLU A 19 -12.39 4.89 -5.68
C GLU A 19 -12.94 6.29 -5.44
N ASN A 20 -13.68 6.47 -4.35
CA ASN A 20 -14.41 7.71 -4.02
C ASN A 20 -13.88 8.42 -2.76
N TRP A 21 -12.60 8.22 -2.42
CA TRP A 21 -11.97 8.88 -1.28
C TRP A 21 -11.28 10.19 -1.66
N GLY A 22 -11.02 11.04 -0.66
CA GLY A 22 -10.30 12.29 -0.79
C GLY A 22 -11.10 13.49 -1.36
N PRO A 23 -10.49 14.69 -1.46
CA PRO A 23 -9.11 14.99 -1.11
C PRO A 23 -8.82 14.71 0.37
N LEU A 24 -7.74 13.98 0.65
CA LEU A 24 -7.34 13.65 2.02
C LEU A 24 -6.81 14.91 2.70
N SER A 25 -7.25 15.16 3.93
CA SER A 25 -6.75 16.28 4.73
C SER A 25 -5.38 15.94 5.33
N SER A 26 -4.59 16.96 5.67
CA SER A 26 -3.30 16.78 6.36
C SER A 26 -3.44 16.68 7.88
N ASP A 27 -4.60 17.03 8.43
CA ASP A 27 -4.89 17.07 9.87
C ASP A 27 -5.92 16.01 10.32
N SER A 28 -6.40 15.18 9.39
CA SER A 28 -7.24 14.01 9.67
C SER A 28 -6.66 12.78 8.99
N PRO A 29 -6.46 11.65 9.72
CA PRO A 29 -5.90 10.43 9.17
C PRO A 29 -6.87 9.65 8.28
N ASP A 30 -8.15 10.05 8.21
CA ASP A 30 -9.20 9.31 7.52
C ASP A 30 -8.82 9.03 6.05
N GLY A 31 -8.79 7.75 5.69
CA GLY A 31 -8.48 7.29 4.34
C GLY A 31 -6.98 7.27 3.97
N TRP A 32 -6.08 7.70 4.86
CA TRP A 32 -4.63 7.64 4.60
C TRP A 32 -4.14 6.21 4.42
N ALA A 33 -4.56 5.30 5.30
CA ALA A 33 -4.16 3.89 5.23
C ALA A 33 -4.64 3.23 3.94
N TRP A 34 -5.91 3.41 3.56
CA TRP A 34 -6.45 2.87 2.31
C TRP A 34 -5.73 3.43 1.08
N SER A 35 -5.46 4.74 1.05
CA SER A 35 -4.69 5.36 -0.02
C SER A 35 -3.30 4.73 -0.17
N HIS A 36 -2.66 4.36 0.95
CA HIS A 36 -1.37 3.66 0.93
C HIS A 36 -1.50 2.21 0.47
N VAL A 37 -2.48 1.44 0.96
CA VAL A 37 -2.71 0.06 0.52
C VAL A 37 -2.92 0.01 -0.99
N LEU A 38 -3.83 0.83 -1.52
CA LEU A 38 -4.06 0.88 -2.97
C LEU A 38 -2.83 1.37 -3.72
N SER A 39 -2.11 2.34 -3.14
CA SER A 39 -0.89 2.87 -3.74
C SER A 39 0.22 1.85 -3.86
N GLU A 40 0.36 1.01 -2.86
CA GLU A 40 1.32 -0.07 -2.88
C GLU A 40 0.97 -1.13 -3.92
N GLN A 41 -0.30 -1.54 -4.05
CA GLN A 41 -0.70 -2.54 -5.03
C GLN A 41 -0.25 -2.18 -6.45
N TYR A 42 -0.61 -1.01 -6.97
CA TYR A 42 -0.17 -0.66 -8.33
C TYR A 42 1.33 -0.34 -8.42
N ARG A 43 1.98 0.13 -7.35
CA ARG A 43 3.45 0.31 -7.30
C ARG A 43 4.18 -1.01 -7.39
N GLN A 44 3.71 -2.03 -6.67
CA GLN A 44 4.25 -3.38 -6.72
C GLN A 44 4.08 -3.96 -8.12
N PHE A 45 2.90 -3.79 -8.74
CA PHE A 45 2.69 -4.20 -10.14
C PHE A 45 3.65 -3.48 -11.10
N THR A 46 3.78 -2.16 -10.97
CA THR A 46 4.74 -1.36 -11.74
C THR A 46 6.16 -1.90 -11.59
N GLY A 47 6.56 -2.23 -10.36
CA GLY A 47 7.88 -2.78 -10.04
C GLY A 47 8.13 -4.14 -10.66
N ILE A 48 7.22 -5.11 -10.50
CA ILE A 48 7.39 -6.47 -11.06
C ILE A 48 7.31 -6.50 -12.59
N PHE A 49 6.58 -5.57 -13.21
CA PHE A 49 6.60 -5.39 -14.66
C PHE A 49 7.92 -4.76 -15.16
N GLY A 50 8.66 -4.06 -14.29
CA GLY A 50 9.86 -3.31 -14.67
C GLY A 50 9.58 -1.89 -15.15
N GLY A 51 8.39 -1.35 -14.86
CA GLY A 51 8.03 0.03 -15.17
C GLY A 51 8.73 1.05 -14.26
N CYS A 52 9.13 2.18 -14.83
CA CYS A 52 9.65 3.29 -14.03
C CYS A 52 8.53 3.98 -13.26
N TRP A 53 8.63 4.05 -11.93
CA TRP A 53 7.70 4.78 -11.07
C TRP A 53 7.46 6.23 -11.52
N PHE A 54 8.49 6.94 -12.00
CA PHE A 54 8.35 8.34 -12.41
C PHE A 54 7.57 8.52 -13.71
N ALA A 55 7.63 7.53 -14.61
CA ALA A 55 6.78 7.52 -15.80
C ALA A 55 5.31 7.29 -15.42
N GLN A 56 5.09 6.54 -14.33
CA GLN A 56 3.79 6.01 -13.93
C GLN A 56 3.28 6.57 -12.61
N MET A 57 3.65 7.83 -12.30
CA MET A 57 3.05 8.50 -11.17
C MET A 57 1.54 8.53 -11.38
N ASN A 58 0.82 8.00 -10.40
CA ASN A 58 -0.63 7.92 -10.31
C ASN A 58 -1.42 9.24 -10.52
N GLN A 59 -0.73 10.37 -10.77
CA GLN A 59 -1.34 11.65 -11.12
C GLN A 59 -1.35 11.91 -12.62
N ARG A 60 -0.72 11.05 -13.43
CA ARG A 60 -0.88 11.07 -14.88
C ARG A 60 -2.30 10.61 -15.24
N PRO A 61 -2.94 11.21 -16.26
CA PRO A 61 -4.30 10.86 -16.65
C PRO A 61 -4.52 9.37 -16.95
N ASP A 62 -3.49 8.68 -17.44
CA ASP A 62 -3.51 7.30 -17.94
C ASP A 62 -2.35 6.45 -17.38
N GLY A 63 -1.77 6.83 -16.24
CA GLY A 63 -0.57 6.19 -15.71
C GLY A 63 -0.72 4.68 -15.52
N LEU A 64 -1.79 4.24 -14.84
CA LEU A 64 -1.99 2.80 -14.59
C LEU A 64 -2.42 2.07 -15.86
N ASN A 65 -3.33 2.67 -16.63
CA ASN A 65 -3.80 2.07 -17.88
C ASN A 65 -2.65 1.85 -18.87
N SER A 66 -1.72 2.80 -18.99
CA SER A 66 -0.57 2.68 -19.89
C SER A 66 0.32 1.47 -19.56
N ILE A 67 0.45 1.08 -18.28
CA ILE A 67 1.22 -0.10 -17.86
C ILE A 67 0.49 -1.36 -18.27
N VAL A 68 -0.82 -1.44 -18.01
CA VAL A 68 -1.65 -2.61 -18.35
C VAL A 68 -1.68 -2.80 -19.87
N ASP A 69 -1.86 -1.72 -20.62
CA ASP A 69 -1.85 -1.74 -22.08
C ASP A 69 -0.48 -2.19 -22.63
N SER A 70 0.61 -1.69 -22.05
CA SER A 70 1.97 -2.11 -22.41
C SER A 70 2.20 -3.58 -22.12
N PHE A 71 1.77 -4.06 -20.95
CA PHE A 71 1.87 -5.48 -20.56
C PHE A 71 1.11 -6.36 -21.56
N ASN A 72 -0.11 -5.97 -21.92
CA ASN A 72 -0.93 -6.71 -22.89
C ASN A 72 -0.33 -6.70 -24.29
N ALA A 73 0.21 -5.57 -24.74
CA ALA A 73 0.84 -5.48 -26.05
C ALA A 73 2.08 -6.37 -26.17
N ILE A 74 2.85 -6.52 -25.09
CA ILE A 74 4.07 -7.34 -25.07
C ILE A 74 3.75 -8.83 -24.92
N THR A 75 2.80 -9.18 -24.06
CA THR A 75 2.56 -10.58 -23.65
C THR A 75 1.41 -11.26 -24.38
N GLY A 76 0.43 -10.49 -24.87
CA GLY A 76 -0.83 -11.00 -25.42
C GLY A 76 -1.80 -11.57 -24.36
N TRP A 77 -1.57 -11.36 -23.07
CA TRP A 77 -2.33 -12.02 -21.99
C TRP A 77 -3.73 -11.47 -21.74
N ASN A 78 -4.08 -10.32 -22.33
CA ASN A 78 -5.38 -9.66 -22.13
C ASN A 78 -5.72 -9.45 -20.63
N PHE A 79 -4.72 -8.98 -19.90
CA PHE A 79 -4.74 -8.66 -18.48
C PHE A 79 -5.58 -7.41 -18.19
N SER A 80 -6.42 -7.48 -17.17
CA SER A 80 -7.24 -6.34 -16.73
C SER A 80 -6.55 -5.52 -15.63
N MET A 81 -7.07 -4.31 -15.38
CA MET A 81 -6.63 -3.48 -14.24
C MET A 81 -6.79 -4.20 -12.89
N ASP A 82 -7.83 -5.03 -12.74
CA ASP A 82 -8.08 -5.78 -11.50
C ASP A 82 -7.03 -6.86 -11.29
N GLN A 83 -6.65 -7.55 -12.37
CA GLN A 83 -5.57 -8.54 -12.33
C GLN A 83 -4.21 -7.89 -12.07
N ALA A 84 -3.99 -6.67 -12.57
CA ALA A 84 -2.79 -5.87 -12.26
C ALA A 84 -2.70 -5.51 -10.77
N LEU A 85 -3.79 -4.99 -10.20
CA LEU A 85 -3.85 -4.68 -8.77
C LEU A 85 -3.71 -5.95 -7.91
N GLU A 86 -4.34 -7.05 -8.32
CA GLU A 86 -4.22 -8.35 -7.63
C GLU A 86 -2.78 -8.90 -7.68
N ALA A 87 -2.10 -8.80 -8.83
CA ALA A 87 -0.69 -9.21 -8.94
C ALA A 87 0.23 -8.38 -8.04
N GLY A 88 -0.02 -7.07 -7.96
CA GLY A 88 0.66 -6.19 -7.01
C GLY A 88 0.36 -6.54 -5.55
N TYR A 89 -0.90 -6.84 -5.25
CA TYR A 89 -1.34 -7.28 -3.92
C TYR A 89 -0.68 -8.61 -3.52
N ARG A 90 -0.60 -9.58 -4.43
CA ARG A 90 0.14 -10.84 -4.25
C ARG A 90 1.62 -10.59 -3.93
N SER A 91 2.27 -9.71 -4.68
CA SER A 91 3.67 -9.33 -4.43
C SER A 91 3.88 -8.73 -3.03
N MET A 92 2.98 -7.84 -2.61
CA MET A 92 2.99 -7.22 -1.28
C MET A 92 2.87 -8.27 -0.16
N ILE A 93 1.94 -9.21 -0.29
CA ILE A 93 1.75 -10.27 0.72
C ILE A 93 2.93 -11.25 0.74
N LEU A 94 3.52 -11.59 -0.39
CA LEU A 94 4.73 -12.41 -0.45
C LEU A 94 5.91 -11.77 0.30
N GLN A 95 6.11 -10.46 0.15
CA GLN A 95 7.13 -9.71 0.90
C GLN A 95 6.82 -9.72 2.41
N SER A 96 5.56 -9.53 2.78
CA SER A 96 5.12 -9.61 4.18
C SER A 96 5.37 -10.99 4.78
N LEU A 97 5.04 -12.06 4.05
CA LEU A 97 5.25 -13.45 4.49
C LEU A 97 6.73 -13.72 4.78
N PHE A 98 7.64 -13.21 3.95
CA PHE A 98 9.08 -13.33 4.21
C PHE A 98 9.49 -12.71 5.55
N GLY A 99 8.91 -11.55 5.90
CA GLY A 99 9.10 -10.91 7.20
C GLY A 99 8.47 -11.70 8.35
N THR A 100 7.23 -12.15 8.18
CA THR A 100 6.51 -12.99 9.15
C THR A 100 7.28 -14.26 9.50
N GLN A 101 7.87 -14.93 8.51
CA GLN A 101 8.73 -16.11 8.68
C GLN A 101 9.94 -15.85 9.59
N ARG A 102 10.32 -14.58 9.77
CA ARG A 102 11.47 -14.13 10.57
C ARG A 102 11.05 -13.41 11.85
N GLY A 103 9.76 -13.46 12.20
CA GLY A 103 9.24 -12.86 13.42
C GLY A 103 8.88 -11.38 13.31
N TRP A 104 8.78 -10.81 12.10
CA TRP A 104 8.26 -9.45 11.93
C TRP A 104 6.79 -9.38 12.33
N ILE A 105 6.43 -8.37 13.12
CA ILE A 105 5.07 -8.07 13.57
C ILE A 105 4.75 -6.59 13.30
N ALA A 106 3.46 -6.24 13.24
CA ALA A 106 3.02 -4.89 12.88
C ALA A 106 3.54 -3.81 13.85
N ASP A 107 3.73 -4.15 15.12
CA ASP A 107 4.26 -3.22 16.12
C ASP A 107 5.63 -2.65 15.74
N PHE A 108 6.46 -3.39 15.00
CA PHE A 108 7.80 -2.93 14.59
C PHE A 108 7.72 -1.77 13.58
N ASP A 109 6.68 -1.70 12.75
CA ASP A 109 6.52 -0.66 11.74
C ASP A 109 6.25 0.74 12.33
N TRP A 110 5.88 0.84 13.62
CA TRP A 110 5.74 2.13 14.31
C TRP A 110 6.68 2.30 15.50
N LYS A 111 7.07 1.23 16.20
CA LYS A 111 7.98 1.32 17.36
C LYS A 111 9.43 1.56 16.97
N ASP A 112 9.85 1.07 15.80
CA ASP A 112 11.24 1.21 15.34
C ASP A 112 11.46 2.46 14.46
N VAL A 113 10.46 3.35 14.39
CA VAL A 113 10.59 4.65 13.73
C VAL A 113 11.49 5.56 14.57
N GLY A 114 12.57 6.05 13.94
CA GLY A 114 13.54 6.93 14.62
C GLY A 114 12.85 8.15 15.25
N PRO A 115 13.23 8.55 16.48
CA PRO A 115 12.47 9.53 17.28
C PRO A 115 12.32 10.90 16.60
N ARG A 116 13.28 11.29 15.77
CA ARG A 116 13.23 12.53 14.98
C ARG A 116 12.01 12.62 14.06
N PHE A 117 11.52 11.50 13.52
CA PHE A 117 10.33 11.48 12.66
C PHE A 117 9.02 11.61 13.43
N LEU A 118 9.06 11.45 14.76
CA LEU A 118 7.90 11.53 15.66
C LEU A 118 7.83 12.87 16.38
N GLU A 119 8.91 13.65 16.38
CA GLU A 119 8.92 15.01 16.94
C GLU A 119 8.10 15.98 16.07
N PRO A 120 7.41 16.96 16.69
CA PRO A 120 6.77 18.05 15.94
C PRO A 120 7.77 18.83 15.09
N ILE A 121 7.34 19.20 13.88
CA ILE A 121 8.16 20.02 12.98
C ILE A 121 8.46 21.37 13.66
N PRO A 122 9.73 21.80 13.75
CA PRO A 122 10.12 22.95 14.55
C PRO A 122 9.71 24.30 13.94
N ASP A 123 9.64 24.43 12.62
CA ASP A 123 9.41 25.70 11.93
C ASP A 123 8.74 25.56 10.54
N GLY A 124 8.44 26.72 9.94
CA GLY A 124 7.89 26.82 8.59
C GLY A 124 6.41 26.46 8.47
N LYS A 125 5.96 26.18 7.24
CA LYS A 125 4.53 25.97 6.90
C LYS A 125 3.85 24.86 7.70
N TYR A 126 4.62 23.87 8.15
CA TYR A 126 4.10 22.68 8.84
C TYR A 126 4.50 22.67 10.32
N GLN A 127 4.94 23.81 10.88
CA GLN A 127 5.33 23.93 12.27
C GLN A 127 4.27 23.32 13.20
N GLY A 128 4.71 22.50 14.15
CA GLY A 128 3.86 21.82 15.12
C GLY A 128 3.22 20.52 14.62
N PHE A 129 3.26 20.21 13.32
CA PHE A 129 2.75 18.93 12.82
C PHE A 129 3.62 17.77 13.27
N THR A 130 2.99 16.69 13.74
CA THR A 130 3.61 15.37 13.94
C THR A 130 2.63 14.26 13.60
N ILE A 131 3.15 13.18 13.02
CA ILE A 131 2.40 11.95 12.73
C ILE A 131 2.23 11.06 13.97
N ALA A 132 3.01 11.30 15.02
CA ALA A 132 3.17 10.39 16.16
C ALA A 132 1.83 10.01 16.84
N GLN A 133 0.89 10.95 16.89
CA GLN A 133 -0.43 10.73 17.49
C GLN A 133 -1.31 9.74 16.72
N TRP A 134 -1.06 9.54 15.41
CA TRP A 134 -1.86 8.66 14.56
C TRP A 134 -1.10 7.41 14.10
N LEU A 135 0.24 7.42 14.20
CA LEU A 135 1.08 6.39 13.59
C LEU A 135 0.74 4.96 14.01
N PRO A 136 0.53 4.63 15.31
CA PRO A 136 0.19 3.26 15.70
C PRO A 136 -1.11 2.77 15.05
N ASP A 137 -2.16 3.60 15.10
CA ASP A 137 -3.47 3.25 14.54
C ASP A 137 -3.44 3.19 13.01
N LEU A 138 -2.68 4.07 12.35
CA LEU A 138 -2.47 4.04 10.89
C LEU A 138 -1.80 2.75 10.44
N VAL A 139 -0.79 2.27 11.18
CA VAL A 139 -0.12 0.99 10.89
C VAL A 139 -1.10 -0.16 11.05
N TYR A 140 -1.82 -0.23 12.18
CA TYR A 140 -2.81 -1.29 12.41
C TYR A 140 -3.94 -1.28 11.38
N GLU A 141 -4.43 -0.09 11.01
CA GLU A 141 -5.43 0.06 9.96
C GLU A 141 -4.90 -0.42 8.61
N TYR A 142 -3.68 -0.04 8.23
CA TYR A 142 -3.04 -0.48 7.00
C TYR A 142 -2.91 -2.01 6.94
N TYR A 143 -2.48 -2.66 8.02
CA TYR A 143 -2.45 -4.14 8.09
C TYR A 143 -3.83 -4.75 7.88
N ARG A 144 -4.85 -4.28 8.60
CA ARG A 144 -6.24 -4.76 8.48
C ARG A 144 -6.78 -4.58 7.05
N LEU A 145 -6.63 -3.39 6.48
CA LEU A 145 -7.08 -3.07 5.11
C LEU A 145 -6.34 -3.89 4.05
N SER A 146 -5.11 -4.30 4.34
CA SER A 146 -4.29 -5.15 3.48
C SER A 146 -4.51 -6.65 3.67
N GLY A 147 -5.58 -7.08 4.37
CA GLY A 147 -5.90 -8.49 4.57
C GLY A 147 -4.98 -9.22 5.56
N ARG A 148 -4.40 -8.48 6.51
CA ARG A 148 -3.53 -9.01 7.56
C ARG A 148 -4.08 -8.65 8.94
N HIS A 149 -3.80 -9.50 9.92
CA HIS A 149 -4.13 -9.24 11.31
C HIS A 149 -3.30 -8.05 11.83
N GLU A 150 -3.95 -7.08 12.47
CA GLU A 150 -3.35 -5.77 12.75
C GLU A 150 -2.18 -5.78 13.72
N ARG A 151 -2.04 -6.82 14.56
CA ARG A 151 -0.89 -6.95 15.50
C ARG A 151 0.19 -7.91 15.02
N THR A 152 -0.18 -9.16 14.74
CA THR A 152 0.77 -10.18 14.29
C THR A 152 1.36 -9.89 12.92
N GLY A 153 0.69 -9.05 12.10
CA GLY A 153 1.06 -8.78 10.72
C GLY A 153 0.88 -9.96 9.78
N ARG A 154 0.28 -11.06 10.26
CA ARG A 154 0.06 -12.27 9.47
C ARG A 154 -1.12 -12.11 8.53
N PRO A 155 -1.05 -12.61 7.28
CA PRO A 155 -2.20 -12.62 6.39
C PRO A 155 -3.30 -13.56 6.92
N PHE A 156 -4.56 -13.18 6.74
CA PHE A 156 -5.68 -14.08 7.00
C PHE A 156 -5.71 -15.21 5.97
N LYS A 157 -6.30 -16.35 6.33
CA LYS A 157 -6.46 -17.50 5.42
C LYS A 157 -7.14 -17.12 4.12
N ASP A 158 -8.29 -16.44 4.20
CA ASP A 158 -9.04 -15.96 3.03
C ASP A 158 -8.19 -15.03 2.13
N THR A 159 -7.26 -14.28 2.71
CA THR A 159 -6.33 -13.43 1.93
C THR A 159 -5.34 -14.29 1.15
N LEU A 160 -4.78 -15.33 1.76
CA LEU A 160 -3.89 -16.27 1.06
C LEU A 160 -4.62 -17.03 -0.04
N GLU A 161 -5.85 -17.50 0.21
CA GLU A 161 -6.66 -18.21 -0.79
C GLU A 161 -6.98 -17.30 -1.98
N LYS A 162 -7.48 -16.09 -1.71
CA LYS A 162 -7.79 -15.09 -2.74
C LYS A 162 -6.57 -14.77 -3.60
N LEU A 163 -5.38 -14.75 -3.01
CA LEU A 163 -4.14 -14.44 -3.71
C LEU A 163 -3.43 -15.66 -4.30
N ALA A 164 -4.02 -16.85 -4.23
CA ALA A 164 -3.40 -18.10 -4.68
C ALA A 164 -2.02 -18.35 -4.04
N LEU A 165 -1.96 -18.17 -2.72
CA LEU A 165 -0.77 -18.35 -1.86
C LEU A 165 -1.01 -19.43 -0.78
N ALA A 166 -1.83 -20.44 -1.10
CA ALA A 166 -2.25 -21.48 -0.15
C ALA A 166 -1.08 -22.35 0.35
N GLU A 167 0.05 -22.39 -0.36
CA GLU A 167 1.28 -23.02 0.08
C GLU A 167 1.89 -22.37 1.33
N PHE A 168 1.49 -21.14 1.70
CA PHE A 168 1.95 -20.43 2.89
C PHE A 168 0.96 -20.46 4.06
N MET A 169 -0.04 -21.35 4.03
CA MET A 169 -1.10 -21.40 5.05
C MET A 169 -0.61 -21.58 6.48
N GLU A 170 0.53 -22.23 6.69
CA GLU A 170 1.15 -22.35 8.02
C GLU A 170 1.53 -21.00 8.65
N TRP A 171 1.73 -19.97 7.82
CA TRP A 171 2.06 -18.60 8.23
C TRP A 171 0.84 -17.68 8.34
N SER A 172 -0.36 -18.22 8.08
CA SER A 172 -1.60 -17.46 8.24
C SER A 172 -1.88 -17.10 9.70
N GLN A 173 -2.69 -16.07 9.88
CA GLN A 173 -3.36 -15.84 11.15
C GLN A 173 -4.39 -16.97 11.36
N LEU A 174 -4.23 -17.68 12.48
CA LEU A 174 -5.27 -18.51 13.06
C LEU A 174 -6.02 -17.56 14.00
N ASP A 175 -7.35 -17.51 13.93
CA ASP A 175 -8.22 -16.63 14.73
C ASP A 175 -8.21 -15.14 14.33
#